data_AF-A0AAD4N0L6-F1
#
_entry.id   AF-A0AAD4N0L6-F1
#
_cell.length_a   1.000
_cell.length_b   1.000
_cell.length_c   1.000
_cell.angle_alpha   90.00
_cell.angle_beta   90.00
_cell.angle_gamma   90.00
#
_symmetry.space_group_name_H-M   'P 1'
#
loop_
_entity.id
_entity.type
_entity.pdbx_description
1 polymer ?
#
loop_
_entity_poly.entity_id
_entity_poly.type
_entity_poly.pdbx_seq_one_letter_code
_entity_poly.pdbx_strand_id
1 'polypeptide(L)'
;MVTEIKEEQMEADQSYVSQISNTLTTDKGEYEALCELVNPIAQPLASRKLAKKIYKLVKKSASHKDYLRHGLADVQKALRKKERGIVILAGNVSPIDVYSHLPAICEEDGLPYVYTPSREHLGLAAGHKRPAIALLVKEHEDYSPLFEEVSQAITALVIDTENV
;
A
#
# COMPACT_ATOMS: atom_id res chain seq x y z
N MET A 1 3.19 -42.38 0.64
CA MET A 1 1.84 -41.88 0.94
C MET A 1 1.89 -40.71 1.95
N VAL A 2 2.68 -39.67 1.68
CA VAL A 2 2.72 -38.43 2.52
C VAL A 2 2.81 -37.14 1.70
N THR A 3 2.81 -37.24 0.37
CA THR A 3 3.01 -36.11 -0.56
C THR A 3 1.70 -35.57 -1.15
N GLU A 4 0.61 -36.35 -1.14
CA GLU A 4 -0.68 -35.91 -1.74
C GLU A 4 -1.53 -35.00 -0.84
N ILE A 5 -1.21 -34.86 0.45
CA ILE A 5 -2.05 -34.08 1.40
C ILE A 5 -1.67 -32.59 1.41
N LYS A 6 -0.50 -32.19 0.87
CA LYS A 6 -0.04 -30.79 0.86
C LYS A 6 -0.46 -30.00 -0.39
N GLU A 7 -0.69 -30.65 -1.52
CA GLU A 7 -1.09 -29.96 -2.76
C GLU A 7 -2.55 -29.51 -2.72
N GLU A 8 -3.45 -30.32 -2.16
CA GLU A 8 -4.89 -30.01 -2.09
C GLU A 8 -5.19 -28.80 -1.16
N GLN A 9 -4.38 -28.58 -0.13
CA GLN A 9 -4.53 -27.46 0.79
C GLN A 9 -4.05 -26.12 0.20
N MET A 10 -3.15 -26.16 -0.79
CA MET A 10 -2.61 -24.98 -1.47
C MET A 10 -3.51 -24.52 -2.62
N GLU A 11 -4.22 -25.45 -3.28
CA GLU A 11 -5.23 -25.14 -4.30
C GLU A 11 -6.52 -24.55 -3.72
N ALA A 12 -6.91 -24.95 -2.50
CA ALA A 12 -8.08 -24.41 -1.82
C ALA A 12 -7.91 -22.92 -1.46
N ASP A 13 -6.73 -22.52 -0.96
CA ASP A 13 -6.40 -21.12 -0.67
C ASP A 13 -6.39 -20.27 -1.95
N GLN A 14 -5.86 -20.83 -3.05
CA GLN A 14 -5.82 -20.19 -4.36
C GLN A 14 -7.22 -19.99 -4.98
N SER A 15 -8.14 -20.92 -4.72
CA SER A 15 -9.54 -20.81 -5.17
C SER A 15 -10.33 -19.76 -4.38
N TYR A 16 -10.03 -19.59 -3.07
CA TYR A 16 -10.66 -18.57 -2.22
C TYR A 16 -10.16 -17.16 -2.57
N VAL A 17 -8.85 -16.99 -2.79
CA VAL A 17 -8.23 -15.74 -3.27
C VAL A 17 -8.79 -15.31 -4.64
N SER A 18 -9.15 -16.28 -5.49
CA SER A 18 -9.72 -15.99 -6.81
C SER A 18 -11.16 -15.46 -6.77
N GLN A 19 -11.91 -15.66 -5.67
CA GLN A 19 -13.27 -15.13 -5.53
C GLN A 19 -13.34 -13.72 -4.92
N ILE A 20 -12.25 -13.22 -4.32
CA ILE A 20 -12.12 -11.83 -3.83
C ILE A 20 -11.75 -10.88 -5.00
N SER A 21 -12.02 -11.27 -6.24
CA SER A 21 -11.38 -10.71 -7.44
C SER A 21 -12.08 -9.54 -8.11
N ASN A 22 -13.19 -8.98 -7.61
CA ASN A 22 -13.86 -7.90 -8.37
C ASN A 22 -14.64 -6.82 -7.62
N THR A 23 -14.51 -6.72 -6.30
CA THR A 23 -15.04 -5.57 -5.58
C THR A 23 -13.96 -4.99 -4.69
N LEU A 24 -13.76 -3.66 -4.80
CA LEU A 24 -13.09 -2.87 -3.78
C LEU A 24 -14.00 -2.81 -2.54
N THR A 25 -14.37 -3.96 -1.97
CA THR A 25 -15.24 -4.08 -0.80
C THR A 25 -14.44 -3.60 0.39
N THR A 26 -14.52 -2.29 0.59
CA THR A 26 -14.14 -1.69 1.87
C THR A 26 -15.27 -1.93 2.86
N ASP A 27 -15.75 -3.17 3.01
CA ASP A 27 -16.65 -3.55 4.09
C ASP A 27 -15.91 -3.41 5.44
N LYS A 28 -16.64 -3.22 6.54
CA LYS A 28 -16.00 -3.01 7.84
C LYS A 28 -15.24 -4.26 8.28
N GLY A 29 -15.88 -5.42 8.15
CA GLY A 29 -15.32 -6.68 8.62
C GLY A 29 -14.09 -7.09 7.80
N GLU A 30 -14.16 -6.99 6.47
CA GLU A 30 -13.04 -7.35 5.60
C GLU A 30 -11.80 -6.48 5.86
N TYR A 31 -11.98 -5.17 6.08
CA TYR A 31 -10.85 -4.29 6.36
C TYR A 31 -10.19 -4.60 7.70
N GLU A 32 -10.99 -4.89 8.74
CA GLU A 32 -10.49 -5.27 10.06
C GLU A 32 -9.70 -6.59 9.99
N ALA A 33 -10.23 -7.61 9.29
CA ALA A 33 -9.52 -8.87 9.08
C ALA A 33 -8.20 -8.69 8.31
N LEU A 34 -8.18 -7.83 7.28
CA LEU A 34 -6.96 -7.52 6.54
C LEU A 34 -5.92 -6.80 7.41
N CYS A 35 -6.37 -5.97 8.37
CA CYS A 35 -5.48 -5.32 9.33
C CYS A 35 -4.81 -6.33 10.29
N GLU A 36 -5.43 -7.46 10.59
CA GLU A 36 -4.83 -8.52 11.43
C GLU A 36 -3.78 -9.34 10.68
N LEU A 37 -3.85 -9.38 9.34
CA LEU A 37 -2.93 -10.13 8.47
C LEU A 37 -1.69 -9.32 8.07
N VAL A 38 -1.53 -8.09 8.56
CA VAL A 38 -0.36 -7.26 8.24
C VAL A 38 0.85 -7.68 9.06
N ASN A 39 2.03 -7.45 8.48
CA ASN A 39 3.28 -7.67 9.18
C ASN A 39 3.45 -6.67 10.34
N PRO A 40 4.18 -7.04 11.41
CA PRO A 40 4.40 -6.16 12.57
C PRO A 40 5.06 -4.81 12.25
N ILE A 41 5.83 -4.73 11.17
CA ILE A 41 6.51 -3.50 10.73
C ILE A 41 5.59 -2.49 10.04
N ALA A 42 4.33 -2.86 9.77
CA ALA A 42 3.39 -2.04 9.02
C ALA A 42 2.81 -0.91 9.89
N GLN A 43 3.67 -0.03 10.40
CA GLN A 43 3.35 1.16 11.17
C GLN A 43 3.94 2.40 10.48
N PRO A 44 3.18 3.49 10.31
CA PRO A 44 1.77 3.68 10.69
C PRO A 44 0.80 3.03 9.68
N LEU A 45 -0.20 2.31 10.21
CA LEU A 45 -1.27 1.70 9.41
C LEU A 45 -2.40 2.70 9.14
N ALA A 46 -2.83 2.80 7.89
CA ALA A 46 -3.96 3.66 7.54
C ALA A 46 -5.25 3.17 8.22
N SER A 47 -6.03 4.10 8.76
CA SER A 47 -7.41 3.80 9.15
C SER A 47 -8.28 3.56 7.92
N ARG A 48 -9.41 2.82 8.06
CA ARG A 48 -10.34 2.55 6.94
C ARG A 48 -10.78 3.82 6.18
N LYS A 49 -11.00 4.92 6.89
CA LYS A 49 -11.37 6.21 6.28
C LYS A 49 -10.22 6.78 5.44
N LEU A 50 -8.99 6.73 5.96
CA LEU A 50 -7.80 7.19 5.27
C LEU A 50 -7.47 6.30 4.06
N ALA A 51 -7.54 4.98 4.20
CA ALA A 51 -7.31 4.04 3.11
C ALA A 51 -8.26 4.26 1.93
N LYS A 52 -9.55 4.55 2.18
CA LYS A 52 -10.51 4.92 1.11
C LYS A 52 -10.06 6.17 0.35
N LYS A 53 -9.51 7.18 1.03
CA LYS A 53 -9.00 8.40 0.41
C LYS A 53 -7.72 8.12 -0.38
N ILE A 54 -6.80 7.33 0.19
CA ILE A 54 -5.58 6.87 -0.47
C ILE A 54 -5.90 6.12 -1.77
N TYR A 55 -6.81 5.15 -1.75
CA TYR A 55 -7.18 4.42 -2.97
C TYR A 55 -7.81 5.32 -4.03
N LYS A 56 -8.59 6.33 -3.64
CA LYS A 56 -9.10 7.35 -4.58
C LYS A 56 -7.99 8.21 -5.17
N LEU A 57 -7.03 8.63 -4.34
CA LEU A 57 -5.86 9.40 -4.76
C LEU A 57 -5.02 8.59 -5.76
N VAL A 58 -4.72 7.32 -5.43
CA VAL A 58 -3.99 6.41 -6.31
C VAL A 58 -4.72 6.26 -7.65
N LYS A 59 -6.05 6.02 -7.62
CA LYS A 59 -6.85 5.88 -8.84
C LYS A 59 -6.82 7.12 -9.74
N LYS A 60 -6.88 8.32 -9.16
CA LYS A 60 -6.73 9.57 -9.91
C LYS A 60 -5.32 9.70 -10.46
N SER A 61 -4.30 9.49 -9.63
CA SER A 61 -2.90 9.57 -10.05
C SER A 61 -2.53 8.59 -11.16
N ALA A 62 -3.14 7.40 -11.17
CA ALA A 62 -2.95 6.38 -12.21
C ALA A 62 -3.44 6.85 -13.60
N SER A 63 -4.32 7.84 -13.67
CA SER A 63 -4.75 8.43 -14.95
C SER A 63 -3.71 9.39 -15.53
N HIS A 64 -2.75 9.85 -14.72
CA HIS A 64 -1.69 10.76 -15.15
C HIS A 64 -0.36 10.00 -15.29
N LYS A 65 0.14 9.91 -16.52
CA LYS A 65 1.42 9.27 -16.82
C LYS A 65 2.56 10.00 -16.08
N ASP A 66 3.50 9.24 -15.52
CA ASP A 66 4.67 9.71 -14.76
C ASP A 66 4.40 10.31 -13.35
N TYR A 67 3.14 10.42 -12.92
CA TYR A 67 2.81 10.90 -11.57
C TYR A 67 2.62 9.78 -10.53
N LEU A 68 2.47 8.54 -11.00
CA LEU A 68 2.44 7.35 -10.17
C LEU A 68 3.65 6.48 -10.50
N ARG A 69 4.46 6.16 -9.48
CA ARG A 69 5.53 5.14 -9.57
C ARG A 69 5.01 3.85 -8.96
N HIS A 70 5.11 2.77 -9.73
CA HIS A 70 4.53 1.49 -9.35
C HIS A 70 5.59 0.44 -9.06
N GLY A 71 5.58 -0.12 -7.85
CA GLY A 71 6.43 -1.22 -7.46
C GLY A 71 7.76 -0.77 -6.85
N LEU A 72 8.44 -1.73 -6.22
CA LEU A 72 9.62 -1.47 -5.40
C LEU A 72 10.75 -0.79 -6.18
N ALA A 73 11.11 -1.32 -7.35
CA ALA A 73 12.25 -0.83 -8.12
C ALA A 73 12.05 0.62 -8.61
N ASP A 74 10.82 0.96 -9.02
CA ASP A 74 10.47 2.30 -9.49
C ASP A 74 10.38 3.30 -8.33
N VAL A 75 9.80 2.89 -7.20
CA VAL A 75 9.78 3.71 -5.98
C VAL A 75 11.20 3.96 -5.49
N GLN A 76 12.06 2.95 -5.39
CA GLN A 76 13.47 3.13 -5.03
C GLN A 76 14.22 4.04 -6.00
N LYS A 77 13.93 3.97 -7.30
CA LYS A 77 14.53 4.87 -8.28
C LYS A 77 14.09 6.31 -8.08
N ALA A 78 12.82 6.53 -7.74
CA ALA A 78 12.28 7.86 -7.43
C ALA A 78 12.87 8.42 -6.13
N LEU A 79 13.01 7.59 -5.09
CA LEU A 79 13.69 7.95 -3.83
C LEU A 79 15.15 8.35 -4.09
N ARG A 80 15.91 7.56 -4.88
CA ARG A 80 17.29 7.91 -5.26
C ARG A 80 17.39 9.24 -6.03
N LYS A 81 16.35 9.60 -6.78
CA LYS A 81 16.24 10.88 -7.49
C LYS A 81 15.71 12.03 -6.62
N LYS A 82 15.42 11.78 -5.34
CA LYS A 82 14.78 12.72 -4.42
C LYS A 82 13.47 13.29 -4.99
N GLU A 83 12.70 12.46 -5.69
CA GLU A 83 11.35 12.85 -6.13
C GLU A 83 10.44 13.03 -4.90
N ARG A 84 9.76 14.17 -4.80
CA ARG A 84 8.82 14.45 -3.72
C ARG A 84 7.46 13.81 -3.99
N GLY A 85 6.84 13.28 -2.95
CA GLY A 85 5.55 12.61 -3.03
C GLY A 85 5.17 11.92 -1.73
N ILE A 86 4.09 11.14 -1.79
CA ILE A 86 3.63 10.28 -0.70
C ILE A 86 3.96 8.84 -1.07
N VAL A 87 4.58 8.11 -0.14
CA VAL A 87 4.88 6.68 -0.30
C VAL A 87 3.77 5.84 0.34
N ILE A 88 3.24 4.88 -0.40
CA ILE A 88 2.19 3.98 0.09
C ILE A 88 2.72 2.56 0.00
N LEU A 89 2.72 1.86 1.14
CA LEU A 89 3.26 0.52 1.28
C LEU A 89 2.12 -0.47 1.57
N ALA A 90 2.30 -1.72 1.18
CA ALA A 90 1.41 -2.81 1.54
C ALA A 90 1.96 -3.57 2.77
N GLY A 91 1.09 -3.82 3.75
CA GLY A 91 1.45 -4.47 5.01
C GLY A 91 1.47 -6.00 4.95
N ASN A 92 0.76 -6.63 4.01
CA ASN A 92 0.65 -8.10 3.89
C ASN A 92 1.66 -8.73 2.92
N VAL A 93 2.85 -8.13 2.78
CA VAL A 93 3.85 -8.56 1.81
C VAL A 93 4.85 -9.52 2.47
N SER A 94 5.01 -10.70 1.89
CA SER A 94 6.05 -11.66 2.27
C SER A 94 6.98 -11.93 1.08
N PRO A 95 8.31 -11.92 1.26
CA PRO A 95 9.05 -11.73 2.51
C PRO A 95 9.24 -10.25 2.91
N ILE A 96 9.42 -10.02 4.21
CA ILE A 96 9.55 -8.68 4.82
C ILE A 96 10.80 -7.92 4.36
N ASP A 97 11.88 -8.65 4.07
CA ASP A 97 13.18 -8.10 3.65
C ASP A 97 13.08 -7.26 2.38
N VAL A 98 12.07 -7.51 1.55
CA VAL A 98 11.88 -6.86 0.25
C VAL A 98 11.59 -5.36 0.38
N TYR A 99 10.96 -4.91 1.47
CA TYR A 99 10.54 -3.50 1.63
C TYR A 99 10.87 -2.91 3.00
N SER A 100 11.48 -3.69 3.89
CA SER A 100 11.86 -3.27 5.26
C SER A 100 12.75 -2.02 5.32
N HIS A 101 13.58 -1.78 4.30
CA HIS A 101 14.43 -0.58 4.22
C HIS A 101 13.71 0.66 3.69
N LEU A 102 12.50 0.53 3.13
CA LEU A 102 11.81 1.69 2.53
C LEU A 102 11.41 2.76 3.55
N PRO A 103 10.83 2.44 4.73
CA PRO A 103 10.46 3.43 5.73
C PRO A 103 11.66 4.27 6.17
N ALA A 104 12.79 3.63 6.48
CA ALA A 104 14.01 4.31 6.89
C ALA A 104 14.47 5.35 5.84
N ILE A 105 14.46 4.98 4.56
CA ILE A 105 14.81 5.92 3.47
C ILE A 105 13.78 7.06 3.36
N CYS A 106 12.50 6.78 3.60
CA CYS A 106 11.47 7.81 3.60
C CYS A 106 11.66 8.80 4.76
N GLU A 107 12.06 8.32 5.93
CA GLU A 107 12.36 9.14 7.11
C GLU A 107 13.60 10.02 6.88
N GLU A 108 14.68 9.46 6.33
CA GLU A 108 15.89 10.22 5.96
C GLU A 108 15.59 11.35 4.96
N ASP A 109 14.65 11.11 4.03
CA ASP A 109 14.27 12.06 2.99
C ASP A 109 13.11 12.98 3.39
N GLY A 110 12.53 12.80 4.58
CA GLY A 110 11.36 13.54 5.05
C GLY A 110 10.13 13.35 4.18
N LEU A 111 9.95 12.16 3.59
CA LEU A 111 8.81 11.80 2.76
C LEU A 111 7.71 11.12 3.59
N PRO A 112 6.46 11.63 3.54
CA PRO A 112 5.36 10.99 4.25
C PRO A 112 5.09 9.59 3.66
N TYR A 113 5.00 8.60 4.53
CA TYR A 113 4.70 7.21 4.15
C TYR A 113 3.56 6.63 4.98
N VAL A 114 2.84 5.66 4.40
CA VAL A 114 1.72 5.00 5.08
C VAL A 114 1.57 3.55 4.62
N TYR A 115 1.16 2.69 5.56
CA TYR A 115 0.82 1.31 5.25
C TYR A 115 -0.67 1.13 4.95
N THR A 116 -0.95 0.31 3.94
CA THR A 116 -2.28 -0.21 3.65
C THR A 116 -2.28 -1.72 3.84
N PRO A 117 -3.37 -2.34 4.28
CA PRO A 117 -3.32 -3.73 4.72
C PRO A 117 -3.24 -4.73 3.56
N SER A 118 -3.68 -4.37 2.35
CA SER A 118 -3.70 -5.27 1.19
C SER A 118 -2.95 -4.73 -0.03
N ARG A 119 -1.98 -5.53 -0.52
CA ARG A 119 -1.26 -5.33 -1.79
C ARG A 119 -2.13 -5.46 -3.03
N GLU A 120 -3.20 -6.24 -2.95
CA GLU A 120 -4.11 -6.49 -4.09
C GLU A 120 -5.00 -5.28 -4.33
N HIS A 121 -5.60 -4.74 -3.26
CA HIS A 121 -6.38 -3.50 -3.33
C HIS A 121 -5.53 -2.32 -3.84
N LEU A 122 -4.25 -2.28 -3.45
CA LEU A 122 -3.33 -1.24 -3.89
C LEU A 122 -3.03 -1.34 -5.40
N GLY A 123 -2.77 -2.54 -5.91
CA GLY A 123 -2.56 -2.80 -7.34
C GLY A 123 -3.79 -2.49 -8.19
N LEU A 124 -4.97 -2.92 -7.72
CA LEU A 124 -6.25 -2.63 -8.36
C LEU A 124 -6.56 -1.13 -8.39
N ALA A 125 -6.27 -0.40 -7.30
CA ALA A 125 -6.43 1.05 -7.26
C ALA A 125 -5.53 1.77 -8.26
N ALA A 126 -4.32 1.25 -8.50
CA ALA A 126 -3.39 1.74 -9.52
C ALA A 126 -3.79 1.37 -10.95
N GLY A 127 -4.88 0.61 -11.16
CA GLY A 127 -5.35 0.17 -12.47
C GLY A 127 -4.59 -1.03 -13.03
N HIS A 128 -3.83 -1.74 -12.20
CA HIS A 128 -3.07 -2.92 -12.59
C HIS A 128 -3.71 -4.21 -12.05
N LYS A 129 -3.64 -5.29 -12.84
CA LYS A 129 -4.08 -6.63 -12.41
C LYS A 129 -3.09 -7.31 -11.45
N ARG A 130 -1.86 -6.82 -11.39
CA ARG A 130 -0.83 -7.35 -10.49
C ARG A 130 -0.86 -6.59 -9.16
N PRO A 131 -0.64 -7.27 -8.02
CA PRO A 131 -0.56 -6.61 -6.73
C PRO A 131 0.63 -5.65 -6.68
N ALA A 132 0.50 -4.58 -5.91
CA ALA A 132 1.53 -3.57 -5.71
C ALA A 132 2.07 -3.65 -4.28
N ILE A 133 3.40 -3.71 -4.13
CA ILE A 133 4.07 -3.71 -2.83
C ILE A 133 4.27 -2.27 -2.31
N ALA A 134 4.68 -1.38 -3.20
CA ALA A 134 4.97 0.01 -2.90
C ALA A 134 4.50 0.87 -4.08
N LEU A 135 3.95 2.04 -3.77
CA LEU A 135 3.61 3.09 -4.72
C LEU A 135 4.20 4.41 -4.23
N LEU A 136 4.60 5.27 -5.16
CA LEU A 136 4.88 6.67 -4.86
C LEU A 136 3.98 7.54 -5.73
N VAL A 137 3.16 8.36 -5.07
CA VAL A 137 2.24 9.31 -5.70
C VAL A 137 2.87 10.68 -5.63
N LYS A 138 2.98 11.35 -6.77
CA LYS A 138 3.44 12.73 -6.87
C LYS A 138 2.25 13.67 -6.83
N GLU A 139 2.48 14.91 -6.45
CA GLU A 139 1.46 15.94 -6.50
C GLU A 139 1.12 16.30 -7.96
N HIS A 140 -0.17 16.55 -8.23
CA HIS A 140 -0.68 17.05 -9.51
C HIS A 140 -1.83 18.02 -9.26
N GLU A 141 -2.06 18.95 -10.19
CA GLU A 141 -3.12 19.96 -10.10
C GLU A 141 -4.54 19.36 -9.94
N ASP A 142 -4.85 18.27 -10.65
CA ASP A 142 -6.18 17.64 -10.67
C ASP A 142 -6.63 17.02 -9.33
N TYR A 143 -5.69 16.75 -8.43
CA TYR A 143 -5.98 16.12 -7.14
C TYR A 143 -5.16 16.68 -5.98
N SER A 144 -4.55 17.85 -6.15
CA SER A 144 -3.86 18.59 -5.09
C SER A 144 -4.66 18.68 -3.78
N PRO A 145 -5.98 18.98 -3.74
CA PRO A 145 -6.72 19.00 -2.47
C PRO A 145 -6.83 17.64 -1.78
N LEU A 146 -6.89 16.53 -2.54
CA LEU A 146 -6.88 15.19 -1.96
C LEU A 146 -5.48 14.79 -1.50
N PHE A 147 -4.46 15.21 -2.22
CA PHE A 147 -3.07 14.95 -1.89
C PHE A 147 -2.69 15.64 -0.58
N GLU A 148 -3.03 16.90 -0.41
CA GLU A 148 -2.75 17.66 0.82
C GLU A 148 -3.49 17.07 2.02
N GLU A 149 -4.77 16.73 1.88
CA GLU A 149 -5.56 16.12 2.96
C GLU A 149 -4.97 14.76 3.41
N VAL A 150 -4.55 13.94 2.44
CA VAL A 150 -3.91 12.65 2.75
C VAL A 150 -2.54 12.86 3.36
N SER A 151 -1.74 13.81 2.85
CA SER A 151 -0.41 14.15 3.38
C SER A 151 -0.50 14.59 4.85
N GLN A 152 -1.42 15.51 5.18
CA GLN A 152 -1.65 15.97 6.55
C GLN A 152 -2.08 14.83 7.48
N ALA A 153 -3.00 13.97 7.01
CA ALA A 153 -3.45 12.83 7.79
C ALA A 153 -2.34 11.80 8.04
N ILE A 154 -1.40 11.62 7.10
CA ILE A 154 -0.26 10.72 7.24
C ILE A 154 0.77 11.32 8.21
N THR A 155 1.12 12.59 8.05
CA THR A 155 2.06 13.27 8.94
C THR A 155 1.58 13.24 10.39
N ALA A 156 0.27 13.39 10.64
CA ALA A 156 -0.29 13.26 11.97
C ALA A 156 0.00 11.87 12.60
N LEU A 157 -0.13 10.79 11.83
CA LEU A 157 0.11 9.42 12.31
C LEU A 157 1.58 9.11 12.58
N VAL A 158 2.50 9.74 11.84
CA VAL A 158 3.94 9.55 12.05
C VAL A 158 4.37 10.18 13.38
N ILE A 159 3.86 11.36 13.72
CA ILE A 159 4.18 12.08 14.97
C ILE A 159 3.75 11.26 16.21
N ASP A 160 2.64 10.52 16.12
CA ASP A 160 2.19 9.65 17.21
C ASP A 160 3.16 8.47 17.48
N THR A 161 3.96 8.07 16.49
CA THR A 161 4.89 6.94 16.60
C THR A 161 6.24 7.35 17.22
N GLU A 162 6.66 8.62 17.07
CA GLU A 162 7.91 9.15 17.64
C GLU A 162 7.82 9.50 19.14
N ASN A 163 6.63 9.48 19.74
CA ASN A 163 6.40 9.96 21.12
C ASN A 163 6.15 8.84 22.15
N VAL A 164 6.57 7.60 21.85
CA VAL A 164 6.49 6.45 22.76
C VAL A 164 7.86 5.97 23.22
#